data_AF-A0A7R8Z3D2-F1
#
_entry.id   AF-A0A7R8Z3D2-F1
#
_cell.length_a   1.000
_cell.length_b   1.000
_cell.length_c   1.000
_cell.angle_alpha   90.00
_cell.angle_beta   90.00
_cell.angle_gamma   90.00
#
_symmetry.space_group_name_H-M   'P 1'
#
loop_
_entity.id
_entity.type
_entity.pdbx_description
1 polymer ?
#
loop_
_entity_poly.entity_id
_entity_poly.type
_entity_poly.pdbx_seq_one_letter_code
_entity_poly.pdbx_strand_id
1 'polypeptide(L)'
;FVCLCREIPSSRSVLLKIPTTACQGQDTQVNYLEHVQAVVTLNATRRGDVELFMTSPMGTRSMILSRRVNDDDHRDGFTKWPFMTTHTWGEYPQGTWLLEVSFNSQAPQSGFIKEWTLMLHGTRDPPYSDLPVSDPHSKLALVKKAHEERNKL
;
A
#
# COMPACT_ATOMS: atom_id res chain seq x y z
N PHE A 1 -3.00 -10.47 -25.57
CA PHE A 1 -2.84 -9.92 -24.21
C PHE A 1 -2.76 -11.08 -23.23
N VAL A 2 -1.55 -11.44 -22.78
CA VAL A 2 -1.36 -12.52 -21.80
C VAL A 2 -1.74 -11.96 -20.44
N CYS A 3 -2.69 -12.58 -19.72
CA CYS A 3 -2.88 -12.25 -18.30
C CYS A 3 -1.56 -12.52 -17.60
N LEU A 4 -0.91 -11.48 -17.06
CA LEU A 4 0.27 -11.60 -16.21
C LEU A 4 -0.13 -12.05 -14.79
N CYS A 5 -1.07 -13.00 -14.72
CA CYS A 5 -1.53 -13.67 -13.53
C CYS A 5 -0.30 -14.33 -12.87
N ARG A 6 0.04 -13.92 -11.64
CA ARG A 6 1.17 -14.49 -10.88
C ARG A 6 0.68 -15.53 -9.89
N GLU A 7 1.28 -16.72 -9.94
CA GLU A 7 1.04 -17.77 -8.97
C GLU A 7 1.55 -17.36 -7.58
N ILE A 8 0.74 -17.61 -6.56
CA ILE A 8 1.10 -17.45 -5.15
C ILE A 8 1.55 -18.82 -4.64
N PRO A 9 2.85 -19.04 -4.38
CA PRO A 9 3.36 -20.30 -3.88
C PRO A 9 2.94 -20.50 -2.41
N SER A 10 2.73 -21.75 -2.02
CA SER A 10 2.22 -22.09 -0.67
C SER A 10 3.17 -21.74 0.48
N SER A 11 4.49 -21.70 0.23
CA SER A 11 5.53 -21.65 1.26
C SER A 11 6.33 -20.35 1.29
N ARG A 12 6.08 -19.41 0.37
CA ARG A 12 6.81 -18.13 0.31
C ARG A 12 5.89 -17.01 -0.21
N SER A 13 6.32 -15.76 -0.02
CA SER A 13 5.60 -14.62 -0.53
C SER A 13 5.91 -14.34 -2.02
N VAL A 14 4.95 -13.78 -2.74
CA VAL A 14 5.16 -13.09 -4.01
C VAL A 14 5.27 -11.60 -3.75
N LEU A 15 6.26 -10.97 -4.38
CA LEU A 15 6.41 -9.52 -4.36
C LEU A 15 6.06 -8.93 -5.72
N LEU A 16 5.07 -8.04 -5.73
CA LEU A 16 4.69 -7.21 -6.87
C LEU A 16 5.18 -5.80 -6.63
N LYS A 17 5.67 -5.14 -7.68
CA LYS A 17 6.25 -3.80 -7.59
C LYS A 17 5.55 -2.85 -8.56
N ILE A 18 5.19 -1.66 -8.10
CA ILE A 18 4.75 -0.55 -8.95
C ILE A 18 5.69 0.64 -8.69
N PRO A 19 6.57 1.00 -9.65
CA PRO A 19 7.22 2.29 -9.64
C PRO A 19 6.22 3.38 -10.04
N THR A 20 6.21 4.50 -9.32
CA THR A 20 5.34 5.63 -9.60
C THR A 20 6.01 6.96 -9.29
N THR A 21 5.71 7.97 -10.10
CA THR A 21 6.04 9.38 -9.84
C THR A 21 4.91 10.11 -9.11
N ALA A 22 3.86 9.40 -8.71
CA ALA A 22 2.67 9.96 -8.06
C ALA A 22 2.05 11.14 -8.83
N CYS A 23 1.88 10.94 -10.14
CA CYS A 23 1.31 11.92 -11.07
C CYS A 23 2.05 13.26 -11.12
N GLN A 24 3.38 13.26 -10.88
CA GLN A 24 4.21 14.45 -10.95
C GLN A 24 3.96 15.26 -12.25
N GLY A 25 3.69 16.56 -12.09
CA GLY A 25 3.44 17.48 -13.21
C GLY A 25 2.01 17.50 -13.72
N GLN A 26 1.09 16.71 -13.14
CA GLN A 26 -0.33 16.68 -13.51
C GLN A 26 -1.20 17.31 -12.41
N ASP A 27 -2.48 17.56 -12.73
CA ASP A 27 -3.46 18.11 -11.79
C ASP A 27 -3.72 17.16 -10.60
N THR A 28 -3.48 15.86 -10.78
CA THR A 28 -3.64 14.82 -9.75
C THR A 28 -2.34 14.49 -9.02
N GLN A 29 -1.34 15.38 -9.06
CA GLN A 29 -0.07 15.17 -8.37
C GLN A 29 -0.27 15.02 -6.85
N VAL A 30 0.30 13.97 -6.26
CA VAL A 30 0.30 13.75 -4.81
C VAL A 30 1.74 13.83 -4.29
N ASN A 31 1.99 14.74 -3.36
CA ASN A 31 3.29 14.85 -2.69
C ASN A 31 3.22 14.39 -1.23
N TYR A 32 2.08 14.58 -0.57
CA TYR A 32 1.88 14.21 0.83
C TYR A 32 0.71 13.23 0.91
N LEU A 33 0.99 12.02 1.39
CA LEU A 33 -0.01 10.97 1.49
C LEU A 33 -1.01 11.18 2.62
N GLU A 34 -2.23 10.73 2.39
CA GLU A 34 -3.26 10.59 3.41
C GLU A 34 -3.74 9.13 3.47
N HIS A 35 -4.41 8.67 2.41
CA HIS A 35 -4.91 7.29 2.30
C HIS A 35 -4.26 6.59 1.11
N VAL A 36 -3.91 5.32 1.28
CA VAL A 36 -3.40 4.49 0.18
C VAL A 36 -4.26 3.26 0.05
N GLN A 37 -4.63 2.91 -1.19
CA GLN A 37 -5.40 1.71 -1.47
C GLN A 37 -4.67 0.78 -2.45
N ALA A 38 -4.71 -0.52 -2.16
CA ALA A 38 -4.47 -1.58 -3.13
C ALA A 38 -5.81 -2.20 -3.52
N VAL A 39 -6.23 -1.96 -4.76
CA VAL A 39 -7.39 -2.62 -5.34
C VAL A 39 -6.92 -3.93 -5.96
N VAL A 40 -7.26 -5.06 -5.34
CA VAL A 40 -6.69 -6.37 -5.69
C VAL A 40 -7.76 -7.30 -6.26
N THR A 41 -7.38 -8.01 -7.32
CA THR A 41 -8.10 -9.17 -7.84
C THR A 41 -7.22 -10.40 -7.72
N LEU A 42 -7.64 -11.38 -6.92
CA LEU A 42 -6.94 -12.65 -6.74
C LEU A 42 -7.92 -13.80 -6.52
N ASN A 43 -7.48 -15.02 -6.79
CA ASN A 43 -8.16 -16.24 -6.33
C ASN A 43 -7.25 -17.05 -5.42
N ALA A 44 -7.87 -17.85 -4.56
CA ALA A 44 -7.19 -18.75 -3.65
C ALA A 44 -8.05 -19.97 -3.41
N THR A 45 -7.42 -21.12 -3.16
CA THR A 45 -8.11 -22.33 -2.68
C THR A 45 -8.76 -22.10 -1.33
N ARG A 46 -8.21 -21.22 -0.49
CA ARG A 46 -8.82 -20.80 0.78
C ARG A 46 -8.53 -19.34 1.07
N ARG A 47 -9.53 -18.47 0.94
CA ARG A 47 -9.36 -17.00 1.04
C ARG A 47 -8.86 -16.55 2.41
N GLY A 48 -9.31 -17.17 3.49
CA GLY A 48 -8.93 -16.81 4.85
C GLY A 48 -7.46 -16.99 5.20
N ASP A 49 -6.71 -17.75 4.39
CA ASP A 49 -5.27 -17.93 4.58
C ASP A 49 -4.43 -16.94 3.77
N VAL A 50 -5.03 -16.09 2.94
CA VAL A 50 -4.29 -15.05 2.21
C VAL A 50 -3.90 -13.91 3.16
N GLU A 51 -2.63 -13.53 3.14
CA GLU A 51 -2.13 -12.33 3.79
C GLU A 51 -1.60 -11.34 2.75
N LEU A 52 -1.84 -10.06 3.01
CA LEU A 52 -1.38 -8.96 2.15
C LEU A 52 -0.65 -7.92 2.99
N PHE A 53 0.56 -7.59 2.55
CA PHE A 53 1.30 -6.45 3.08
C PHE A 53 1.65 -5.47 1.97
N MET A 54 1.57 -4.18 2.29
CA MET A 54 2.00 -3.11 1.41
C MET A 54 3.17 -2.38 2.03
N THR A 55 4.23 -2.13 1.26
CA THR A 55 5.37 -1.33 1.70
C THR A 55 5.50 -0.07 0.86
N SER A 56 5.59 1.08 1.52
CA SER A 56 5.79 2.38 0.89
C SER A 56 7.23 2.57 0.42
N PRO A 57 7.49 3.53 -0.48
CA PRO A 57 8.86 3.90 -0.89
C PRO A 57 9.76 4.35 0.26
N MET A 58 9.18 4.89 1.34
CA MET A 58 9.90 5.30 2.54
C MET A 58 10.13 4.15 3.54
N GLY A 59 9.62 2.95 3.25
CA GLY A 59 9.91 1.72 4.00
C GLY A 59 8.84 1.30 5.00
N THR A 60 7.74 2.05 5.14
CA THR A 60 6.65 1.70 6.05
C THR A 60 5.87 0.50 5.52
N ARG A 61 5.88 -0.59 6.28
CA ARG A 61 5.18 -1.85 5.95
C ARG A 61 3.84 -1.93 6.68
N SER A 62 2.74 -1.96 5.93
CA SER A 62 1.36 -2.07 6.42
C SER A 62 0.78 -3.44 6.14
N MET A 63 0.22 -4.11 7.16
CA MET A 63 -0.62 -5.29 6.95
C MET A 63 -2.02 -4.82 6.53
N ILE A 64 -2.41 -5.09 5.28
CA ILE A 64 -3.69 -4.64 4.73
C ILE A 64 -4.73 -5.78 4.65
N LEU A 65 -4.28 -7.03 4.80
CA LEU A 65 -5.12 -8.20 5.05
C LEU A 65 -4.37 -9.17 5.97
N SER A 66 -4.95 -9.45 7.13
CA SER A 66 -4.49 -10.49 8.04
C SER A 66 -5.17 -11.83 7.74
N ARG A 67 -4.56 -12.93 8.20
CA ARG A 67 -5.21 -14.24 8.20
C ARG A 67 -6.53 -14.20 8.99
N ARG A 68 -7.57 -14.80 8.41
CA ARG A 68 -8.89 -14.93 9.03
C ARG A 68 -9.29 -16.40 9.09
N VAL A 69 -9.07 -17.03 10.25
CA VAL A 69 -9.23 -18.49 10.46
C VAL A 69 -10.61 -19.01 10.06
N ASN A 70 -11.67 -18.22 10.28
CA ASN A 70 -13.06 -18.62 9.99
C ASN A 70 -13.51 -18.34 8.55
N ASP A 71 -12.65 -17.74 7.71
CA ASP A 71 -12.98 -17.46 6.31
C ASP A 71 -12.59 -18.64 5.41
N ASP A 72 -13.51 -19.60 5.33
CA ASP A 72 -13.35 -20.85 4.57
C ASP A 72 -13.88 -20.74 3.14
N ASP A 73 -13.78 -19.55 2.54
CA ASP A 73 -14.20 -19.34 1.15
C ASP A 73 -13.22 -20.00 0.19
N HIS A 74 -13.71 -21.02 -0.53
CA HIS A 74 -12.99 -21.79 -1.54
C HIS A 74 -13.42 -21.46 -2.97
N ARG A 75 -14.42 -20.58 -3.14
CA ARG A 75 -15.04 -20.27 -4.44
C ARG A 75 -14.58 -18.92 -4.94
N ASP A 76 -14.65 -17.93 -4.05
CA ASP A 76 -14.44 -16.54 -4.37
C ASP A 76 -13.22 -16.02 -3.61
N GLY A 77 -12.24 -15.51 -4.35
CA GLY A 77 -11.10 -14.80 -3.77
C GLY A 77 -11.49 -13.33 -3.48
N PHE A 78 -10.72 -12.42 -4.03
CA PHE A 78 -11.05 -11.00 -4.05
C PHE A 78 -11.23 -10.54 -5.50
N THR A 79 -12.26 -9.75 -5.77
CA THR A 79 -12.49 -9.16 -7.09
C THR A 79 -12.56 -7.66 -6.95
N LYS A 80 -11.55 -6.95 -7.49
CA LYS A 80 -11.41 -5.49 -7.40
C LYS A 80 -11.65 -4.96 -5.97
N TRP A 81 -11.13 -5.67 -4.97
CA TRP A 81 -11.35 -5.31 -3.56
C TRP A 81 -10.37 -4.22 -3.11
N PRO A 82 -10.84 -3.05 -2.62
CA PRO A 82 -9.97 -1.94 -2.24
C PRO A 82 -9.51 -2.07 -0.78
N PHE A 83 -8.37 -2.72 -0.56
CA PHE A 83 -7.70 -2.70 0.75
C PHE A 83 -7.04 -1.33 0.98
N MET A 84 -7.10 -0.80 2.19
CA MET A 84 -6.67 0.57 2.49
C MET A 84 -5.76 0.61 3.74
N THR A 85 -4.79 1.53 3.74
CA THR A 85 -3.97 1.86 4.91
C THR A 85 -3.81 3.37 5.07
N THR A 86 -3.69 3.81 6.32
CA THR A 86 -3.34 5.19 6.72
C THR A 86 -1.97 5.27 7.41
N HIS A 87 -1.24 4.15 7.53
CA HIS A 87 0.04 4.12 8.26
C HIS A 87 1.13 4.99 7.60
N THR A 88 0.97 5.27 6.31
CA THR A 88 1.91 6.05 5.49
C THR A 88 1.53 7.54 5.41
N TRP A 89 0.68 8.03 6.33
CA TRP A 89 0.22 9.42 6.29
C TRP A 89 1.39 10.40 6.41
N GLY A 90 1.43 11.39 5.52
CA GLY A 90 2.47 12.40 5.44
C GLY A 90 3.75 11.94 4.71
N GLU A 91 3.85 10.67 4.33
CA GLU A 91 4.97 10.18 3.53
C GLU A 91 4.91 10.69 2.07
N TYR A 92 6.06 10.65 1.43
CA TYR A 92 6.23 10.95 0.01
C TYR A 92 5.96 9.70 -0.82
N PRO A 93 4.99 9.73 -1.75
CA PRO A 93 4.56 8.55 -2.47
C PRO A 93 5.45 8.17 -3.67
N GLN A 94 6.40 9.03 -4.07
CA GLN A 94 7.27 8.79 -5.23
C GLN A 94 8.27 7.67 -4.93
N GLY A 95 8.42 6.75 -5.89
CA GLY A 95 9.33 5.61 -5.79
C GLY A 95 8.63 4.30 -6.07
N THR A 96 9.10 3.21 -5.45
CA THR A 96 8.57 1.87 -5.70
C THR A 96 7.70 1.40 -4.54
N TRP A 97 6.43 1.14 -4.82
CA TRP A 97 5.51 0.47 -3.91
C TRP A 97 5.61 -1.04 -4.07
N LEU A 98 5.53 -1.76 -2.95
CA LEU A 98 5.58 -3.21 -2.92
C LEU A 98 4.25 -3.75 -2.39
N LEU A 99 3.66 -4.71 -3.10
CA LEU A 99 2.59 -5.56 -2.59
C LEU A 99 3.14 -6.97 -2.40
N GLU A 100 3.13 -7.43 -1.16
CA GLU A 100 3.51 -8.77 -0.75
C GLU A 100 2.25 -9.61 -0.53
N VAL A 101 2.20 -10.78 -1.19
CA VAL A 101 1.08 -11.72 -1.10
C VAL A 101 1.61 -13.09 -0.68
N SER A 102 1.02 -13.68 0.35
CA SER A 102 1.43 -14.99 0.85
C SER A 102 0.22 -15.78 1.38
N PHE A 103 0.44 -17.07 1.61
CA PHE A 103 -0.47 -17.92 2.37
C PHE A 103 0.09 -18.15 3.79
N ASN A 104 -0.75 -17.94 4.79
CA ASN A 104 -0.49 -18.29 6.19
C ASN A 104 -1.35 -19.50 6.57
N SER A 105 -0.88 -20.70 6.19
CA SER A 105 -1.58 -21.97 6.44
C SER A 105 -0.57 -23.09 6.67
N GLN A 106 -0.97 -24.09 7.47
CA GLN A 106 -0.19 -25.33 7.61
C GLN A 106 -0.40 -26.26 6.41
N ALA A 107 -1.60 -26.26 5.83
CA ALA A 107 -1.91 -27.02 4.62
C ALA A 107 -1.49 -26.21 3.37
N PRO A 108 -0.95 -26.86 2.33
CA PRO A 108 -0.64 -26.19 1.07
C PRO A 108 -1.90 -25.54 0.46
N GLN A 109 -1.81 -24.25 0.18
CA GLN A 109 -2.82 -23.50 -0.57
C GLN A 109 -2.26 -23.10 -1.93
N SER A 110 -3.14 -22.88 -2.90
CA SER A 110 -2.76 -22.37 -4.22
C SER A 110 -3.68 -21.23 -4.63
N GLY A 111 -3.19 -20.36 -5.50
CA GLY A 111 -3.93 -19.19 -5.93
C GLY A 111 -3.12 -18.32 -6.88
N PHE A 112 -3.79 -17.35 -7.49
CA PHE A 112 -3.18 -16.42 -8.42
C PHE A 112 -3.62 -15.00 -8.10
N ILE A 113 -2.66 -14.09 -8.04
CA ILE A 113 -2.95 -12.66 -8.13
C ILE A 113 -3.04 -12.28 -9.60
N LYS A 114 -4.21 -11.78 -10.01
CA LYS A 114 -4.55 -11.48 -11.40
C LYS A 114 -4.26 -10.03 -11.74
N GLU A 115 -4.61 -9.13 -10.84
CA GLU A 115 -4.50 -7.69 -11.02
C GLU A 115 -4.33 -7.02 -9.66
N TRP A 116 -3.57 -5.93 -9.64
CA TRP A 116 -3.68 -4.96 -8.57
C TRP A 116 -3.47 -3.54 -9.09
N THR A 117 -4.16 -2.59 -8.48
CA THR A 117 -4.04 -1.16 -8.77
C THR A 117 -3.67 -0.43 -7.49
N LEU A 118 -2.68 0.45 -7.58
CA LEU A 118 -2.30 1.35 -6.51
C LEU A 118 -3.07 2.67 -6.68
N MET A 119 -3.84 3.06 -5.66
CA MET A 119 -4.49 4.37 -5.59
C MET A 119 -3.88 5.16 -4.44
N LEU A 120 -3.43 6.37 -4.75
CA LEU A 120 -2.79 7.28 -3.81
C LEU A 120 -3.70 8.49 -3.63
N HIS A 121 -4.11 8.74 -2.39
CA HIS A 121 -4.88 9.91 -2.02
C HIS A 121 -4.03 10.83 -1.15
N GLY A 122 -4.14 12.13 -1.40
CA GLY A 122 -3.44 13.13 -0.63
C GLY A 122 -3.35 14.45 -1.38
N THR A 123 -2.40 15.29 -0.98
CA THR A 123 -2.30 16.67 -1.46
C THR A 123 -1.01 16.93 -2.20
N ARG A 124 -1.06 17.90 -3.12
CA ARG A 124 0.13 18.47 -3.76
C ARG A 124 0.91 19.36 -2.80
N ASP A 125 0.21 20.20 -2.06
CA ASP A 125 0.78 21.15 -1.11
C ASP A 125 0.73 20.59 0.32
N PRO A 126 1.67 20.97 1.21
CA PRO A 126 1.72 20.44 2.56
C PRO A 126 0.45 20.83 3.35
N PRO A 127 -0.29 19.86 3.93
CA PRO A 127 -1.60 20.11 4.54
C PRO A 127 -1.54 20.91 5.85
N TYR A 128 -0.33 21.24 6.30
CA TYR A 128 -0.08 21.91 7.57
C TYR A 128 0.61 23.27 7.40
N SER A 129 0.77 23.78 6.17
CA SER A 129 1.44 25.06 5.89
C SER A 129 0.94 26.18 6.81
N ASP A 130 -0.38 26.28 6.96
CA ASP A 130 -1.05 27.40 7.63
C ASP A 130 -1.26 27.15 9.13
N LEU A 131 -0.88 25.97 9.64
CA LEU A 131 -1.03 25.65 11.05
C LEU A 131 0.05 26.34 11.90
N PRO A 132 -0.32 27.15 12.90
CA PRO A 132 0.65 27.82 13.76
C PRO A 132 1.41 26.79 14.61
N VAL A 133 2.73 26.96 14.71
CA VAL A 133 3.56 26.17 15.62
C VAL A 133 3.62 26.90 16.95
N SER A 134 2.87 26.43 17.95
CA SER A 134 2.89 27.00 19.30
C SER A 134 4.10 26.51 20.12
N ASP A 135 4.51 25.26 19.92
CA ASP A 135 5.66 24.63 20.59
C ASP A 135 6.69 24.14 19.54
N PRO A 136 7.94 24.63 19.58
CA PRO A 136 9.04 24.18 18.71
C PRO A 136 9.36 22.67 18.79
N HIS A 137 8.97 21.99 19.85
CA HIS A 137 9.18 20.54 20.02
C HIS A 137 7.95 19.71 19.66
N SER A 138 6.86 20.34 19.24
CA SER A 138 5.67 19.65 18.78
C SER A 138 5.96 18.79 17.55
N LYS A 139 5.19 17.69 17.39
CA LYS A 139 5.26 16.86 16.18
C LYS A 139 5.11 17.68 14.90
N LEU A 140 4.23 18.69 14.93
CA LEU A 140 4.01 19.60 13.80
C LEU A 140 5.28 20.40 13.46
N ALA A 141 5.98 20.94 14.46
CA ALA A 141 7.24 21.67 14.25
C ALA A 141 8.31 20.79 13.61
N LEU A 142 8.45 19.55 14.10
CA LEU A 142 9.41 18.57 13.59
C LEU A 142 9.12 18.19 12.13
N VAL A 143 7.84 17.94 11.80
CA VAL A 143 7.41 17.59 10.44
C VAL A 143 7.63 18.76 9.48
N LYS A 144 7.25 19.99 9.89
CA LYS A 144 7.50 21.21 9.10
C LYS A 144 8.98 21.36 8.76
N LYS A 145 9.85 21.28 9.77
CA LYS A 145 11.30 21.39 9.60
C LYS A 145 11.87 20.33 8.66
N ALA A 146 11.48 19.07 8.84
CA ALA A 146 11.93 17.96 7.99
C ALA A 146 11.53 18.16 6.52
N HIS A 147 10.33 18.68 6.26
CA HIS A 147 9.84 18.90 4.90
C HIS A 147 10.49 20.13 4.24
N GLU A 148 10.78 21.18 5.01
CA GLU A 148 11.55 22.35 4.52
C GLU A 148 13.01 22.01 4.18
N GLU A 149 13.67 21.19 5.01
CA GLU A 149 15.04 20.74 4.77
C GLU A 149 15.15 19.93 3.48
N ARG A 150 14.16 19.06 3.19
CA ARG A 150 14.11 18.30 1.96
C ARG A 150 13.92 19.17 0.72
N ASN A 151 13.11 20.23 0.78
CA ASN A 151 12.89 21.12 -0.36
C ASN A 151 14.13 21.96 -0.74
N LYS A 152 15.16 21.97 0.11
CA LYS A 152 16.46 22.65 -0.15
C LYS A 152 17.49 21.73 -0.82
N LEU A 153 17.23 20.43 -0.88
CA LEU A 153 18.04 19.42 -1.60
C LEU A 153 17.56 19.28 -3.04
#